data_AF-A0A820KU01-F1
#
_entry.id   AF-A0A820KU01-F1
#
_cell.length_a   1.000
_cell.length_b   1.000
_cell.length_c   1.000
_cell.angle_alpha   90.00
_cell.angle_beta   90.00
_cell.angle_gamma   90.00
#
_symmetry.space_group_name_H-M   'P 1'
#
loop_
_entity.id
_entity.type
_entity.pdbx_description
1 polymer ?
#
loop_
_entity_poly.entity_id
_entity_poly.type
_entity_poly.pdbx_seq_one_letter_code
_entity_poly.pdbx_strand_id
1 'polypeptide(L)'
;QGPSSSDETGPNRDHTTGYATGRYAFIEASFPQKIGYKARLISRTFQPSTPQCRMIFYYHMLGEDMGQLNVYIRFYSNGPLQKIYGIS
;
A
#
# COMPACT_ATOMS: atom_id res chain seq x y z
N GLN A 1 -4.46 -13.78 -4.90
CA GLN A 1 -3.72 -15.05 -4.84
C GLN A 1 -3.13 -15.24 -6.22
N GLY A 2 -1.82 -15.53 -6.34
CA GLY A 2 -1.13 -15.65 -7.63
C GLY A 2 -0.78 -14.30 -8.28
N PRO A 3 0.01 -14.29 -9.38
CA PRO A 3 0.44 -13.06 -10.05
C PRO A 3 -0.76 -12.19 -10.45
N SER A 4 -0.58 -10.87 -10.51
CA SER A 4 -1.58 -9.97 -11.09
C SER A 4 -1.91 -10.44 -12.51
N SER A 5 -3.20 -10.41 -12.87
CA SER A 5 -3.66 -10.77 -14.22
C SER A 5 -3.20 -9.77 -15.29
N SER A 6 -2.70 -8.61 -14.87
CA SER A 6 -1.93 -7.67 -15.68
C SER A 6 -0.46 -8.06 -15.57
N ASP A 7 0.10 -8.52 -16.69
CA ASP A 7 1.47 -9.06 -16.79
C ASP A 7 2.59 -8.05 -16.41
N GLU A 8 2.25 -6.81 -16.02
CA GLU A 8 3.23 -5.72 -15.87
C GLU A 8 3.08 -4.82 -14.64
N THR A 9 2.05 -4.93 -13.80
CA THR A 9 1.84 -3.96 -12.69
C THR A 9 2.07 -4.51 -11.29
N GLY A 10 2.02 -5.84 -11.10
CA GLY A 10 2.26 -6.50 -9.82
C GLY A 10 3.54 -7.35 -9.80
N PRO A 11 4.19 -7.54 -8.63
CA PRO A 11 5.35 -8.42 -8.55
C PRO A 11 4.95 -9.90 -8.73
N ASN A 12 5.82 -10.66 -9.41
CA ASN A 12 5.63 -12.09 -9.69
C ASN A 12 5.67 -12.98 -8.44
N ARG A 13 6.15 -12.45 -7.31
CA ARG A 13 6.37 -13.14 -6.04
C ARG A 13 6.12 -12.17 -4.90
N ASP A 14 5.62 -12.67 -3.76
CA ASP A 14 5.48 -11.82 -2.59
C ASP A 14 6.82 -11.60 -1.89
N HIS A 15 6.94 -10.48 -1.18
CA HIS A 15 8.16 -10.18 -0.44
C HIS A 15 8.34 -11.09 0.78
N THR A 16 7.25 -11.54 1.42
CA THR A 16 7.33 -12.27 2.69
C THR A 16 7.91 -13.67 2.51
N THR A 17 7.43 -14.41 1.51
CA THR A 17 7.85 -15.80 1.28
C THR A 17 8.78 -15.95 0.07
N GLY A 18 8.82 -14.97 -0.82
CA GLY A 18 9.57 -15.06 -2.07
C GLY A 18 8.95 -16.03 -3.08
N TYR A 19 7.70 -16.46 -2.87
CA TYR A 19 7.00 -17.40 -3.73
C TYR A 19 5.88 -16.73 -4.52
N ALA A 20 5.60 -17.26 -5.71
CA ALA A 20 4.49 -16.81 -6.56
C ALA A 20 3.11 -17.10 -5.93
N THR A 21 3.04 -18.06 -5.02
CA THR A 21 1.83 -18.41 -4.24
C THR A 21 1.65 -17.56 -2.99
N GLY A 22 2.61 -16.67 -2.70
CA GLY A 22 2.54 -15.70 -1.61
C GLY A 22 1.42 -14.67 -1.79
N ARG A 23 1.33 -13.72 -0.86
CA ARG A 23 0.23 -12.75 -0.83
C ARG A 23 0.72 -11.34 -0.52
N TYR A 24 0.11 -10.38 -1.19
CA TYR A 24 0.29 -8.95 -0.98
C TYR A 24 -1.02 -8.21 -1.27
N ALA A 25 -1.14 -6.98 -0.77
CA ALA A 25 -2.24 -6.10 -1.15
C ALA A 25 -1.95 -5.48 -2.53
N PHE A 26 -2.93 -5.46 -3.41
CA PHE A 26 -2.78 -5.03 -4.80
C PHE A 26 -3.90 -4.07 -5.19
N ILE A 27 -3.56 -3.08 -6.02
CA ILE A 27 -4.51 -2.25 -6.72
C ILE A 27 -4.06 -2.14 -8.18
N GLU A 28 -5.00 -2.35 -9.09
CA GLU A 28 -4.77 -2.09 -10.51
C GLU A 28 -4.79 -0.58 -10.75
N ALA A 29 -3.70 -0.05 -11.28
CA ALA A 29 -3.56 1.37 -11.63
C ALA A 29 -3.80 1.62 -13.12
N SER A 30 -3.71 0.59 -13.96
CA SER A 30 -3.99 0.70 -15.38
C SER A 30 -5.49 0.87 -15.66
N PHE A 31 -5.83 1.11 -16.93
CA PHE A 31 -7.21 1.28 -17.40
C PHE A 31 -8.13 0.16 -16.85
N PRO A 32 -9.35 0.50 -16.35
CA PRO A 32 -10.07 1.76 -16.47
C PRO A 32 -9.88 2.75 -15.31
N GLN A 33 -8.85 2.55 -14.47
CA GLN A 33 -8.57 3.45 -13.36
C GLN A 33 -8.25 4.86 -13.88
N LYS A 34 -8.68 5.90 -13.15
CA LYS A 34 -8.51 7.31 -13.56
C LYS A 34 -7.65 8.06 -12.55
N ILE A 35 -6.92 9.06 -13.04
CA ILE A 35 -6.14 9.99 -12.21
C ILE A 35 -7.05 10.58 -11.12
N GLY A 36 -6.57 10.54 -9.87
CA GLY A 36 -7.27 11.05 -8.70
C GLY A 36 -8.14 10.03 -7.96
N TYR A 37 -8.36 8.84 -8.51
CA TYR A 37 -8.99 7.74 -7.76
C TYR A 37 -8.08 7.30 -6.62
N LYS A 38 -8.68 6.97 -5.47
CA LYS A 38 -7.95 6.65 -4.25
C LYS A 38 -8.49 5.36 -3.65
N ALA A 39 -7.60 4.40 -3.42
CA ALA A 39 -7.86 3.32 -2.50
C ALA A 39 -7.20 3.59 -1.16
N ARG A 40 -7.81 3.08 -0.09
CA ARG A 40 -7.36 3.32 1.28
C ARG A 40 -7.35 1.99 2.02
N LEU A 41 -6.17 1.54 2.41
CA LEU A 41 -6.01 0.48 3.38
C LEU A 41 -5.89 1.10 4.76
N ILE A 42 -6.82 0.76 5.66
CA ILE A 42 -6.89 1.33 7.01
C ILE A 42 -6.57 0.21 8.00
N SER A 43 -5.57 0.43 8.86
CA SER A 43 -5.25 -0.52 9.92
C SER A 43 -6.33 -0.53 11.01
N ARG A 44 -6.30 -1.55 11.85
CA ARG A 44 -6.94 -1.44 13.18
C ARG A 44 -6.29 -0.31 13.98
N THR A 45 -6.98 0.14 15.01
CA THR A 45 -6.39 1.02 16.03
C THR A 45 -5.32 0.25 16.80
N PHE A 46 -4.13 0.82 16.92
CA PHE A 46 -3.06 0.29 17.76
C PHE A 46 -2.93 1.12 19.03
N GLN A 47 -2.71 0.46 20.16
CA GLN A 47 -2.19 1.15 21.33
C GLN A 47 -0.67 1.26 21.19
N PRO A 48 -0.07 2.45 21.41
CA PRO A 48 1.37 2.61 21.33
C PRO A 48 2.06 1.69 22.33
N SER A 49 2.94 0.80 21.85
CA SER A 49 3.74 -0.08 22.72
C SER A 49 4.92 0.65 23.35
N THR A 50 5.43 1.69 22.69
CA THR A 50 6.52 2.56 23.14
C THR A 50 6.26 3.99 22.67
N PRO A 51 6.95 5.01 23.23
CA PRO A 51 6.86 6.39 22.73
C PRO A 51 7.31 6.55 21.28
N GLN A 52 8.14 5.63 20.78
CA GLN A 52 8.63 5.61 19.39
C GLN A 52 8.17 4.33 18.68
N CYS A 53 7.00 4.36 18.09
CA CYS A 53 6.52 3.30 17.22
C CYS A 53 7.09 3.47 15.80
N ARG A 54 7.47 2.36 15.16
CA ARG A 54 7.93 2.33 13.76
C ARG A 54 7.00 1.44 12.94
N MET A 55 6.69 1.89 11.73
CA MET A 55 6.01 1.09 10.72
C MET A 55 7.01 0.81 9.59
N ILE A 56 7.14 -0.47 9.23
CA ILE A 56 7.97 -0.92 8.12
C ILE A 56 7.05 -1.70 7.19
N PHE A 57 7.14 -1.41 5.89
CA PHE A 57 6.40 -2.12 4.86
C PHE A 57 7.24 -2.14 3.58
N TYR A 58 6.97 -3.14 2.74
CA TYR A 58 7.55 -3.26 1.41
C TYR A 58 6.50 -2.86 0.39
N TYR A 59 6.94 -2.21 -0.69
CA TYR A 59 6.06 -1.75 -1.76
C TYR A 59 6.67 -2.11 -3.12
N HIS A 60 5.81 -2.20 -4.12
CA HIS A 60 6.18 -2.36 -5.52
C HIS A 60 5.29 -1.42 -6.33
N MET A 61 5.91 -0.49 -7.05
CA MET A 61 5.24 0.46 -7.94
C MET A 61 6.08 0.50 -9.21
N LEU A 62 5.52 -0.01 -10.31
CA LEU A 62 6.21 -0.14 -11.59
C LEU A 62 5.27 0.33 -12.71
N GLY A 63 5.77 1.21 -13.59
CA GLY A 63 5.02 1.75 -14.73
C GLY A 63 4.75 3.24 -14.62
N GLU A 64 4.49 3.89 -15.76
CA GLU A 64 4.28 5.34 -15.84
C GLU A 64 2.92 5.79 -15.28
N ASP A 65 1.91 4.90 -15.33
CA ASP A 65 0.57 5.15 -14.79
C ASP A 65 0.50 4.99 -13.27
N MET A 66 1.62 4.71 -12.60
CA MET A 66 1.64 4.57 -11.15
C MET A 66 1.30 5.92 -10.50
N GLY A 67 0.31 5.86 -9.59
CA GLY A 67 -0.08 7.00 -8.78
C GLY A 67 0.90 7.25 -7.63
N GLN A 68 0.37 7.75 -6.51
CA GLN A 68 1.16 8.01 -5.30
C GLN A 68 0.80 7.04 -4.19
N LEU A 69 1.81 6.54 -3.47
CA LEU A 69 1.63 5.85 -2.21
C LEU A 69 1.86 6.83 -1.06
N ASN A 70 0.82 7.13 -0.30
CA ASN A 70 0.88 8.05 0.84
C ASN A 70 0.54 7.31 2.14
N VAL A 71 1.34 7.53 3.18
CA VAL A 71 1.11 7.00 4.53
C VAL A 71 0.63 8.11 5.44
N TYR A 72 -0.46 7.84 6.14
CA TYR A 72 -1.07 8.77 7.09
C TYR A 72 -1.18 8.13 8.46
N ILE A 73 -1.07 8.94 9.50
CA ILE A 73 -1.39 8.57 10.88
C ILE A 73 -2.67 9.28 11.34
N ARG A 74 -3.43 8.60 12.18
CA ARG A 74 -4.59 9.13 12.91
C ARG A 74 -4.46 8.76 14.37
N PHE A 75 -4.45 9.75 15.26
CA PHE A 75 -4.19 9.53 16.69
C PHE A 75 -5.41 9.08 17.51
N TYR A 76 -6.63 9.34 17.02
CA TYR A 76 -7.88 8.96 17.69
C TYR A 76 -8.99 8.71 16.66
N SER A 77 -10.03 7.97 17.05
CA SER A 77 -11.15 7.65 16.15
C SER A 77 -11.76 8.91 15.53
N ASN A 78 -11.98 8.88 14.21
CA ASN A 78 -12.45 10.03 13.41
C ASN A 78 -11.57 11.30 13.45
N GLY A 79 -10.37 11.24 14.03
CA GLY A 79 -9.41 12.35 13.99
C GLY A 79 -8.87 12.63 12.58
N PRO A 80 -8.18 13.78 12.42
CA PRO A 80 -7.58 14.16 11.15
C PRO A 80 -6.51 13.13 10.72
N LEU A 81 -6.35 12.99 9.42
CA LEU A 81 -5.24 12.24 8.84
C LEU A 81 -4.04 13.17 8.69
N GLN A 82 -2.94 12.84 9.34
CA GLN A 82 -1.67 13.53 9.15
C GLN A 82 -0.78 12.70 8.22
N LYS A 83 -0.38 13.26 7.07
CA LYS A 83 0.56 12.59 6.16
C LYS A 83 1.94 12.53 6.83
N ILE A 84 2.52 11.33 6.89
CA ILE A 84 3.85 11.10 7.51
C ILE A 84 4.89 10.61 6.50
N TYR A 85 4.44 10.08 5.35
CA TYR A 85 5.33 9.61 4.29
C TYR A 85 4.61 9.61 2.94
N GLY A 86 5.36 9.71 1.84
CA GLY A 86 4.82 9.63 0.49
C GLY A 86 5.89 9.27 -0.53
N ILE A 87 5.50 8.45 -1.50
CA ILE A 87 6.29 8.07 -2.69
C ILE A 87 5.44 8.38 -3.92
N SER A 88 6.09 8.90 -4.96
CA SER A 88 5.57 9.11 -6.31
C SER A 88 6.49 8.44 -7.30
#